data_AF-A0A536AP39-F1
#
_entry.id   AF-A0A536AP39-F1
#
_cell.length_a   1.000
_cell.length_b   1.000
_cell.length_c   1.000
_cell.angle_alpha   90.00
_cell.angle_beta   90.00
_cell.angle_gamma   90.00
#
_symmetry.space_group_name_H-M   'P 1'
#
loop_
_entity.id
_entity.type
_entity.pdbx_description
1 polymer ?
#
loop_
_entity_poly.entity_id
_entity_poly.type
_entity_poly.pdbx_seq_one_letter_code
_entity_poly.pdbx_strand_id
1 'polypeptide(L)'
;MPTSSQELPAEPDLWAPVGFEHLPHDLVSAFRGGDWPQVRVRLQTVMDAMITDGPYGRELFQLVLQLPIGFDPVFERYRASAMVDHGEWDALRNSLAAQPLEPTEVLGVRDIITAPVDRSRLPAVTEPHQRMLFEPYEFQARRSMGPYRHWAQRVANYYPALLWKRDDIPIGRHLRLRRLHDALCLAIGEAHAGRLEVAHALARESQRLGDEGEPMRVLARDLAELVRLGMGEKHDFDLALPAQVCLPTGPSPQGVWEFLLFLMPFLALRDDESLGWAARLAERIAVRLAAPRAELQ
;
A
#
# COMPACT_ATOMS: atom_id res chain seq x y z
N MET A 1 35.23 10.46 8.95
CA MET A 1 34.85 9.93 7.63
C MET A 1 33.71 10.81 7.13
N PRO A 2 33.61 11.15 5.83
CA PRO A 2 32.51 11.99 5.38
C PRO A 2 31.24 11.15 5.42
N THR A 3 30.41 11.40 6.44
CA THR A 3 29.02 10.93 6.52
C THR A 3 28.26 11.64 5.42
N SER A 4 27.96 10.94 4.33
CA SER A 4 26.95 11.42 3.38
C SER A 4 25.61 11.41 4.11
N SER A 5 25.26 12.51 4.78
CA SER A 5 23.91 12.71 5.27
C SER A 5 23.03 12.92 4.05
N GLN A 6 22.27 11.91 3.65
CA GLN A 6 21.19 12.11 2.69
C GLN A 6 20.35 13.28 3.19
N GLU A 7 20.20 14.32 2.38
CA GLU A 7 19.29 15.40 2.69
C GLU A 7 17.87 14.87 2.53
N LEU A 8 17.18 14.68 3.66
CA LEU A 8 15.81 14.19 3.67
C LEU A 8 14.86 15.32 3.25
N PRO A 9 13.83 15.04 2.44
CA PRO A 9 12.87 16.05 2.06
C PRO A 9 12.06 16.52 3.27
N ALA A 10 11.53 17.74 3.18
CA ALA A 10 10.48 18.19 4.09
C ALA A 10 9.30 17.21 4.05
N GLU A 11 8.66 16.98 5.21
CA GLU A 11 7.53 16.05 5.31
C GLU A 11 6.37 16.51 4.42
N PRO A 12 5.94 15.70 3.43
CA PRO A 12 4.89 16.10 2.50
C PRO A 12 3.52 16.12 3.17
N ASP A 13 2.59 16.88 2.60
CA ASP A 13 1.16 16.70 2.86
C ASP A 13 0.61 15.66 1.88
N LEU A 14 0.38 14.44 2.36
CA LEU A 14 -0.09 13.32 1.54
C LEU A 14 -1.57 13.45 1.12
N TRP A 15 -2.30 14.41 1.70
CA TRP A 15 -3.69 14.74 1.35
C TRP A 15 -3.78 15.96 0.43
N ALA A 16 -2.65 16.62 0.13
CA ALA A 16 -2.66 17.75 -0.78
C ALA A 16 -3.13 17.31 -2.17
N PRO A 17 -3.93 18.14 -2.87
CA PRO A 17 -4.37 17.82 -4.22
C PRO A 17 -3.17 17.72 -5.15
N VAL A 18 -3.16 16.69 -5.99
CA VAL A 18 -2.16 16.50 -7.07
C VAL A 18 -2.83 16.60 -8.43
N GLY A 19 -2.04 16.90 -9.45
CA GLY A 19 -2.50 16.88 -10.83
C GLY A 19 -2.65 15.45 -11.38
N PHE A 20 -2.92 15.35 -12.67
CA PHE A 20 -3.15 14.09 -13.39
C PHE A 20 -2.19 13.96 -14.59
N GLU A 21 -1.02 14.60 -14.50
CA GLU A 21 -0.08 14.74 -15.62
C GLU A 21 0.52 13.39 -16.06
N HIS A 22 0.62 12.42 -15.15
CA HIS A 22 1.21 11.11 -15.43
C HIS A 22 0.17 10.06 -15.79
N LEU A 23 -1.12 10.32 -15.53
CA LEU A 23 -2.19 9.40 -15.91
C LEU A 23 -2.33 9.25 -17.43
N PRO A 24 -2.83 8.11 -17.92
CA PRO A 24 -3.12 7.92 -19.34
C PRO A 24 -4.02 9.04 -19.88
N HIS A 25 -3.58 9.69 -20.97
CA HIS A 25 -4.29 10.85 -21.53
C HIS A 25 -5.75 10.54 -21.89
N ASP A 26 -6.03 9.34 -22.39
CA ASP A 26 -7.37 8.88 -22.72
C ASP A 26 -8.28 8.72 -21.48
N LEU A 27 -7.74 8.23 -20.36
CA LEU A 27 -8.44 8.20 -19.07
C LEU A 27 -8.78 9.62 -18.61
N VAL A 28 -7.81 10.54 -18.60
CA VAL A 28 -8.01 11.92 -18.14
C VAL A 28 -8.99 12.66 -19.05
N SER A 29 -8.91 12.47 -20.37
CA SER A 29 -9.83 13.06 -21.33
C SER A 29 -11.26 12.56 -21.14
N ALA A 30 -11.45 11.24 -20.94
CA ALA A 30 -12.76 10.67 -20.67
C ALA A 30 -13.34 11.17 -19.34
N PHE A 31 -12.51 11.23 -18.30
CA PHE A 31 -12.89 11.74 -16.98
C PHE A 31 -13.35 13.20 -17.04
N ARG A 32 -12.57 14.08 -17.67
CA ARG A 32 -12.93 15.50 -17.84
C ARG A 32 -14.17 15.70 -18.71
N GLY A 33 -14.41 14.81 -19.68
CA GLY A 33 -15.60 14.82 -20.53
C GLY A 33 -16.85 14.21 -19.90
N GLY A 34 -16.74 13.59 -18.71
CA GLY A 34 -17.86 12.86 -18.09
C GLY A 34 -18.27 11.59 -18.83
N ASP A 35 -17.39 11.02 -19.66
CA ASP A 35 -17.62 9.76 -20.37
C ASP A 35 -17.34 8.58 -19.43
N TRP A 36 -18.26 8.37 -18.49
CA TRP A 36 -18.12 7.35 -17.45
C TRP A 36 -17.96 5.91 -17.98
N PRO A 37 -18.63 5.48 -19.06
CA PRO A 37 -18.34 4.19 -19.68
C PRO A 37 -16.89 4.06 -20.15
N GLN A 38 -16.31 5.10 -20.78
CA GLN A 38 -14.89 5.06 -21.13
C GLN A 38 -13.98 5.09 -19.91
N VAL A 39 -14.27 5.93 -18.91
CA VAL A 39 -13.51 5.96 -17.64
C VAL A 39 -13.46 4.57 -17.03
N ARG A 40 -14.58 3.83 -17.01
CA ARG A 40 -14.64 2.45 -16.53
C ARG A 40 -13.67 1.53 -17.27
N VAL A 41 -13.71 1.53 -18.60
CA VAL A 41 -12.82 0.70 -19.42
C VAL A 41 -11.35 1.06 -19.19
N ARG A 42 -11.03 2.35 -19.07
CA ARG A 42 -9.65 2.82 -18.86
C ARG A 42 -9.14 2.55 -17.46
N LEU A 43 -9.96 2.71 -16.42
CA LEU A 43 -9.57 2.36 -15.06
C LEU A 43 -9.23 0.87 -14.93
N GLN A 44 -9.96 0.00 -15.62
CA GLN A 44 -9.66 -1.44 -15.65
C GLN A 44 -8.29 -1.78 -16.28
N THR A 45 -7.53 -0.84 -16.84
CA THR A 45 -6.16 -1.13 -17.31
C THR A 45 -5.09 -0.74 -16.30
N VAL A 46 -5.43 0.12 -15.33
CA VAL A 46 -4.47 0.73 -14.40
C VAL A 46 -4.79 0.52 -12.92
N MET A 47 -6.05 0.26 -12.58
CA MET A 47 -6.49 -0.07 -11.22
C MET A 47 -6.43 -1.57 -10.98
N ASP A 48 -6.19 -1.95 -9.73
CA ASP A 48 -6.48 -3.28 -9.20
C ASP A 48 -7.19 -3.06 -7.87
N ALA A 49 -8.41 -3.57 -7.66
CA ALA A 49 -9.16 -3.33 -6.43
C ALA A 49 -8.49 -3.83 -5.13
N MET A 50 -7.34 -4.51 -5.24
CA MET A 50 -6.45 -4.85 -4.14
C MET A 50 -5.45 -3.76 -3.74
N ILE A 51 -5.11 -2.82 -4.64
CA ILE A 51 -4.19 -1.70 -4.40
C ILE A 51 -4.74 -0.43 -5.07
N THR A 52 -4.92 0.64 -4.29
CA THR A 52 -5.68 1.82 -4.74
C THR A 52 -4.86 2.89 -5.47
N ASP A 53 -3.54 2.80 -5.42
CA ASP A 53 -2.61 3.82 -5.91
C ASP A 53 -1.78 3.33 -7.12
N GLY A 54 -1.29 2.08 -7.11
CA GLY A 54 -0.61 1.45 -8.25
C GLY A 54 0.56 2.28 -8.83
N PRO A 55 0.93 2.12 -10.11
CA PRO A 55 2.04 2.84 -10.74
C PRO A 55 1.91 4.36 -10.77
N TYR A 56 0.69 4.85 -10.64
CA TYR A 56 0.36 6.27 -10.78
C TYR A 56 0.12 6.95 -9.43
N GLY A 57 0.22 6.21 -8.33
CA GLY A 57 0.22 6.75 -6.98
C GLY A 57 -1.02 7.58 -6.64
N ARG A 58 -0.77 8.72 -5.98
CA ARG A 58 -1.81 9.66 -5.55
C ARG A 58 -2.60 10.26 -6.71
N GLU A 59 -2.06 10.36 -7.93
CA GLU A 59 -2.83 10.86 -9.07
C GLU A 59 -4.03 9.97 -9.40
N LEU A 60 -3.79 8.67 -9.54
CA LEU A 60 -4.84 7.68 -9.85
C LEU A 60 -5.83 7.58 -8.70
N PHE A 61 -5.30 7.51 -7.50
CA PHE A 61 -6.06 7.48 -6.26
C PHE A 61 -7.00 8.70 -6.11
N GLN A 62 -6.51 9.92 -6.33
CA GLN A 62 -7.32 11.14 -6.23
C GLN A 62 -8.32 11.29 -7.38
N LEU A 63 -8.02 10.78 -8.58
CA LEU A 63 -9.01 10.66 -9.66
C LEU A 63 -10.15 9.73 -9.26
N VAL A 64 -9.82 8.57 -8.68
CA VAL A 64 -10.81 7.57 -8.24
C VAL A 64 -11.75 8.14 -7.18
N LEU A 65 -11.24 8.90 -6.20
CA LEU A 65 -12.07 9.55 -5.18
C LEU A 65 -13.16 10.48 -5.77
N GLN A 66 -12.92 11.02 -6.97
CA GLN A 66 -13.79 11.97 -7.67
C GLN A 66 -14.79 11.31 -8.63
N LEU A 67 -14.79 9.98 -8.75
CA LEU A 67 -15.78 9.27 -9.58
C LEU A 67 -17.22 9.58 -9.12
N PRO A 68 -18.24 9.44 -9.99
CA PRO A 68 -19.64 9.68 -9.61
C PRO A 68 -20.17 8.61 -8.65
N ILE A 69 -21.08 8.99 -7.75
CA ILE A 69 -21.78 8.03 -6.86
C ILE A 69 -22.94 7.38 -7.62
N GLY A 70 -23.14 6.07 -7.46
CA GLY A 70 -24.30 5.32 -7.94
C GLY A 70 -24.30 5.05 -9.44
N PHE A 71 -23.19 5.33 -10.13
CA PHE A 71 -23.08 5.10 -11.57
C PHE A 71 -22.73 3.64 -11.91
N ASP A 72 -21.70 3.08 -11.27
CA ASP A 72 -21.20 1.73 -11.52
C ASP A 72 -20.67 1.10 -10.21
N PRO A 73 -21.05 -0.16 -9.87
CA PRO A 73 -20.54 -0.84 -8.68
C PRO A 73 -19.01 -0.98 -8.60
N VAL A 74 -18.32 -1.03 -9.74
CA VAL A 74 -16.85 -1.02 -9.83
C VAL A 74 -16.29 0.33 -9.37
N PHE A 75 -16.93 1.44 -9.74
CA PHE A 75 -16.53 2.76 -9.25
C PHE A 75 -16.72 2.86 -7.75
N GLU A 76 -17.87 2.41 -7.24
CA GLU A 76 -18.11 2.38 -5.80
C GLU A 76 -17.05 1.57 -5.07
N ARG A 77 -16.64 0.42 -5.63
CA ARG A 77 -15.56 -0.38 -5.05
C ARG A 77 -14.23 0.35 -5.03
N TYR A 78 -13.79 0.90 -6.16
CA TYR A 78 -12.51 1.62 -6.23
C TYR A 78 -12.50 2.82 -5.28
N ARG A 79 -13.59 3.57 -5.23
CA ARG A 79 -13.78 4.68 -4.29
C ARG A 79 -13.73 4.23 -2.85
N ALA A 80 -14.48 3.19 -2.50
CA ALA A 80 -14.56 2.70 -1.13
C ALA A 80 -13.18 2.24 -0.64
N SER A 81 -12.39 1.54 -1.47
CA SER A 81 -11.00 1.22 -1.14
C SER A 81 -10.14 2.48 -1.01
N ALA A 82 -10.22 3.43 -1.96
CA ALA A 82 -9.44 4.67 -1.90
C ALA A 82 -9.79 5.53 -0.65
N MET A 83 -11.07 5.56 -0.25
CA MET A 83 -11.50 6.26 0.96
C MET A 83 -10.92 5.64 2.23
N VAL A 84 -10.73 4.31 2.26
CA VAL A 84 -10.03 3.64 3.37
C VAL A 84 -8.58 4.10 3.44
N ASP A 85 -7.88 4.08 2.31
CA ASP A 85 -6.47 4.45 2.24
C ASP A 85 -6.23 5.96 2.44
N HIS A 86 -7.27 6.79 2.29
CA HIS A 86 -7.26 8.24 2.57
C HIS A 86 -7.68 8.61 4.01
N GLY A 87 -8.45 7.76 4.68
CA GLY A 87 -9.11 8.07 5.95
C GLY A 87 -10.42 8.86 5.84
N GLU A 88 -11.11 8.80 4.70
CA GLU A 88 -12.38 9.52 4.46
C GLU A 88 -13.58 8.75 5.02
N TRP A 89 -13.63 8.56 6.34
CA TRP A 89 -14.60 7.67 7.00
C TRP A 89 -16.06 8.06 6.79
N ASP A 90 -16.34 9.37 6.75
CA ASP A 90 -17.70 9.86 6.49
C ASP A 90 -18.12 9.65 5.03
N ALA A 91 -17.21 9.87 4.07
CA ALA A 91 -17.48 9.63 2.66
C ALA A 91 -17.61 8.12 2.36
N LEU A 92 -16.80 7.29 3.04
CA LEU A 92 -16.88 5.83 2.95
C LEU A 92 -18.26 5.33 3.35
N ARG A 93 -18.85 5.88 4.41
CA ARG A 93 -20.23 5.53 4.83
C ARG A 93 -21.25 5.80 3.73
N ASN A 94 -21.08 6.88 2.97
CA ASN A 94 -21.97 7.20 1.84
C ASN A 94 -21.76 6.24 0.66
N SER A 95 -20.50 5.93 0.31
CA SER A 95 -20.19 4.96 -0.76
C SER A 95 -20.70 3.55 -0.41
N LEU A 96 -20.54 3.11 0.85
CA LEU A 96 -21.07 1.83 1.31
C LEU A 96 -22.61 1.74 1.20
N ALA A 97 -23.32 2.85 1.37
CA ALA A 97 -24.77 2.89 1.18
C ALA A 97 -25.18 2.68 -0.29
N ALA A 98 -24.28 2.95 -1.24
CA ALA A 98 -24.45 2.66 -2.66
C ALA A 98 -24.12 1.20 -3.04
N GLN A 99 -23.83 0.34 -2.05
CA GLN A 99 -23.57 -1.09 -2.21
C GLN A 99 -22.43 -1.41 -3.20
N PRO A 100 -21.17 -1.05 -2.88
CA PRO A 100 -20.02 -1.41 -3.69
C PRO A 100 -19.87 -2.93 -3.80
N LEU A 101 -19.09 -3.39 -4.79
CA LEU A 101 -18.65 -4.78 -4.82
C LEU A 101 -17.87 -5.13 -3.56
N GLU A 102 -18.12 -6.32 -2.99
CA GLU A 102 -17.41 -6.84 -1.80
C GLU A 102 -17.30 -5.82 -0.65
N PRO A 103 -18.43 -5.28 -0.13
CA PRO A 103 -18.42 -4.26 0.91
C PRO A 103 -17.80 -4.78 2.22
N THR A 104 -17.89 -6.09 2.47
CA THR A 104 -17.30 -6.77 3.62
C THR A 104 -15.79 -6.62 3.67
N GLU A 105 -15.10 -6.66 2.52
CA GLU A 105 -13.65 -6.45 2.46
C GLU A 105 -13.28 -5.04 2.91
N VAL A 106 -13.97 -4.02 2.37
CA VAL A 106 -13.70 -2.61 2.72
C VAL A 106 -14.00 -2.34 4.20
N LEU A 107 -15.13 -2.85 4.68
CA LEU A 107 -15.52 -2.75 6.10
C LEU A 107 -14.49 -3.43 7.01
N GLY A 108 -14.01 -4.61 6.64
CA GLY A 108 -13.04 -5.34 7.44
C GLY A 108 -11.69 -4.62 7.53
N VAL A 109 -11.19 -4.05 6.43
CA VAL A 109 -9.95 -3.25 6.45
C VAL A 109 -10.13 -1.99 7.29
N ARG A 110 -11.23 -1.24 7.10
CA ARG A 110 -11.57 -0.10 7.97
C ARG A 110 -11.56 -0.51 9.44
N ASP A 111 -12.26 -1.58 9.79
CA ASP A 111 -12.39 -2.04 11.17
C ASP A 111 -11.04 -2.42 11.79
N ILE A 112 -10.08 -2.90 10.98
CA ILE A 112 -8.71 -3.17 11.41
C ILE A 112 -7.95 -1.86 11.67
N ILE A 113 -8.03 -0.90 10.76
CA ILE A 113 -7.32 0.39 10.87
C ILE A 113 -7.81 1.15 12.10
N THR A 114 -9.13 1.29 12.26
CA THR A 114 -9.75 2.06 13.35
C THR A 114 -9.95 1.24 14.63
N ALA A 115 -9.32 0.06 14.73
CA ALA A 115 -9.47 -0.82 15.87
C ALA A 115 -8.88 -0.19 17.16
N PRO A 116 -9.52 -0.40 18.33
CA PRO A 116 -8.90 -0.05 19.59
C PRO A 116 -7.69 -0.96 19.87
N VAL A 117 -6.83 -0.50 20.78
CA VAL A 117 -5.52 -1.11 21.07
C VAL A 117 -5.63 -2.55 21.62
N ASP A 118 -6.72 -2.83 22.33
CA ASP A 118 -7.00 -4.12 22.95
C ASP A 118 -7.60 -5.16 21.98
N ARG A 119 -8.00 -4.76 20.76
CA ARG A 119 -8.55 -5.70 19.77
C ARG A 119 -7.46 -6.66 19.29
N SER A 120 -7.74 -7.96 19.42
CA SER A 120 -6.82 -9.03 19.07
C SER A 120 -7.39 -10.10 18.11
N ARG A 121 -8.58 -9.87 17.56
CA ARG A 121 -9.25 -10.78 16.62
C ARG A 121 -9.42 -10.13 15.26
N LEU A 122 -9.49 -10.93 14.20
CA LEU A 122 -9.88 -10.49 12.86
C LEU A 122 -11.35 -10.02 12.83
N PRO A 123 -11.74 -9.21 11.83
CA PRO A 123 -13.15 -8.95 11.54
C PRO A 123 -13.89 -10.26 11.20
N ALA A 124 -15.22 -10.21 11.12
CA ALA A 124 -16.01 -11.35 10.67
C ALA A 124 -15.57 -11.78 9.26
N VAL A 125 -15.25 -13.07 9.11
CA VAL A 125 -14.85 -13.68 7.84
C VAL A 125 -15.95 -14.65 7.43
N THR A 126 -16.55 -14.42 6.27
CA THR A 126 -17.50 -15.35 5.65
C THR A 126 -16.87 -16.15 4.53
N GLU A 127 -15.83 -15.61 3.89
CA GLU A 127 -15.17 -16.21 2.73
C GLU A 127 -13.65 -16.35 2.91
N PRO A 128 -13.00 -17.39 2.35
CA PRO A 128 -11.56 -17.60 2.51
C PRO A 128 -10.68 -16.43 2.04
N HIS A 129 -11.08 -15.74 0.96
CA HIS A 129 -10.30 -14.62 0.40
C HIS A 129 -10.27 -13.41 1.35
N GLN A 130 -11.36 -13.17 2.11
CA GLN A 130 -11.44 -12.10 3.10
C GLN A 130 -10.42 -12.31 4.22
N ARG A 131 -10.24 -13.57 4.67
CA ARG A 131 -9.20 -13.88 5.67
C ARG A 131 -7.81 -13.53 5.14
N MET A 132 -7.52 -13.90 3.89
CA MET A 132 -6.22 -13.64 3.27
C MET A 132 -5.95 -12.15 3.08
N LEU A 133 -7.00 -11.35 2.89
CA LEU A 133 -6.92 -9.89 2.90
C LEU A 133 -6.73 -9.34 4.32
N PHE A 134 -7.49 -9.78 5.31
CA PHE A 134 -7.50 -9.18 6.66
C PHE A 134 -6.28 -9.54 7.50
N GLU A 135 -5.73 -10.75 7.35
CA GLU A 135 -4.55 -11.22 8.09
C GLU A 135 -3.35 -10.26 8.02
N PRO A 136 -2.86 -9.82 6.85
CA PRO A 136 -1.71 -8.93 6.77
C PRO A 136 -1.96 -7.57 7.43
N TYR A 137 -3.13 -6.96 7.21
CA TYR A 137 -3.48 -5.69 7.87
C TYR A 137 -3.51 -5.84 9.40
N GLU A 138 -4.13 -6.90 9.92
CA GLU A 138 -4.20 -7.13 11.36
C GLU A 138 -2.83 -7.41 11.97
N PHE A 139 -1.98 -8.18 11.29
CA PHE A 139 -0.64 -8.47 11.78
C PHE A 139 0.27 -7.25 11.74
N GLN A 140 0.18 -6.41 10.70
CA GLN A 140 0.88 -5.14 10.62
C GLN A 140 0.42 -4.19 11.73
N ALA A 141 -0.89 -3.98 11.87
CA ALA A 141 -1.47 -3.11 12.89
C ALA A 141 -1.16 -3.54 14.33
N ARG A 142 -0.72 -4.80 14.55
CA ARG A 142 -0.29 -5.31 15.87
C ARG A 142 1.21 -5.53 15.99
N ARG A 143 2.00 -5.17 14.98
CA ARG A 143 3.43 -5.50 14.87
C ARG A 143 3.74 -6.99 15.10
N SER A 144 2.82 -7.86 14.72
CA SER A 144 2.93 -9.30 14.91
C SER A 144 3.64 -9.95 13.72
N MET A 145 4.95 -9.75 13.63
CA MET A 145 5.74 -10.12 12.44
C MET A 145 5.95 -11.64 12.26
N GLY A 146 5.89 -12.43 13.32
CA GLY A 146 5.90 -13.89 13.23
C GLY A 146 4.68 -14.43 12.45
N PRO A 147 3.44 -14.12 12.90
CA PRO A 147 2.23 -14.39 12.13
C PRO A 147 2.24 -13.81 10.71
N TYR A 148 2.71 -12.56 10.54
CA TYR A 148 2.86 -11.95 9.21
C TYR A 148 3.74 -12.79 8.28
N ARG A 149 4.92 -13.21 8.75
CA ARG A 149 5.82 -14.05 7.96
C ARG A 149 5.17 -15.38 7.58
N HIS A 150 4.49 -16.05 8.51
CA HIS A 150 3.79 -17.30 8.21
C HIS A 150 2.66 -17.09 7.20
N TRP A 151 1.93 -15.98 7.27
CA TRP A 151 0.97 -15.62 6.23
C TRP A 151 1.65 -15.41 4.87
N ALA A 152 2.76 -14.66 4.82
CA ALA A 152 3.49 -14.41 3.58
C ALA A 152 3.98 -15.72 2.92
N GLN A 153 4.39 -16.71 3.73
CA GLN A 153 4.75 -18.04 3.25
C GLN A 153 3.56 -18.83 2.67
N ARG A 154 2.35 -18.66 3.22
CA ARG A 154 1.13 -19.35 2.76
C ARG A 154 0.49 -18.72 1.53
N VAL A 155 0.61 -17.40 1.39
CA VAL A 155 -0.11 -16.65 0.36
C VAL A 155 0.57 -16.74 -1.00
N ALA A 156 1.84 -17.16 -1.05
CA ALA A 156 2.56 -17.43 -2.29
C ALA A 156 1.78 -18.46 -3.15
N ASN A 157 1.36 -18.03 -4.33
CA ASN A 157 0.49 -18.79 -5.25
C ASN A 157 -0.96 -19.02 -4.80
N TYR A 158 -1.46 -18.24 -3.84
CA TYR A 158 -2.87 -18.26 -3.48
C TYR A 158 -3.69 -17.38 -4.45
N TYR A 159 -4.53 -18.02 -5.27
CA TYR A 159 -5.43 -17.35 -6.21
C TYR A 159 -6.87 -17.85 -6.02
N PRO A 160 -7.70 -17.18 -5.19
CA PRO A 160 -9.08 -17.58 -4.98
C PRO A 160 -9.89 -17.44 -6.26
N ALA A 161 -10.78 -18.40 -6.52
CA ALA A 161 -11.57 -18.46 -7.76
C ALA A 161 -12.43 -17.21 -8.00
N LEU A 162 -12.78 -16.49 -6.93
CA LEU A 162 -13.53 -15.23 -7.00
C LEU A 162 -12.78 -14.15 -7.79
N LEU A 163 -11.44 -14.08 -7.70
CA LEU A 163 -10.66 -13.05 -8.40
C LEU A 163 -10.81 -13.13 -9.92
N TRP A 164 -11.04 -14.34 -10.45
CA TRP A 164 -11.23 -14.55 -11.89
C TRP A 164 -12.59 -14.09 -12.41
N LYS A 165 -13.53 -13.77 -11.50
CA LYS A 165 -14.90 -13.37 -11.83
C LYS A 165 -15.20 -11.91 -11.48
N ARG A 166 -14.22 -11.21 -10.90
CA ARG A 166 -14.38 -9.85 -10.39
C ARG A 166 -14.12 -8.82 -11.48
N ASP A 167 -15.14 -8.05 -11.81
CA ASP A 167 -15.07 -7.02 -12.85
C ASP A 167 -14.15 -5.85 -12.49
N ASP A 168 -13.84 -5.69 -11.20
CA ASP A 168 -12.95 -4.66 -10.68
C ASP A 168 -11.46 -5.08 -10.69
N ILE A 169 -11.13 -6.30 -11.11
CA ILE A 169 -9.75 -6.83 -11.13
C ILE A 169 -9.31 -7.18 -12.55
N PRO A 170 -8.39 -6.40 -13.15
CA PRO A 170 -7.77 -6.80 -14.40
C PRO A 170 -6.75 -7.93 -14.21
N ILE A 171 -7.16 -9.14 -14.61
CA ILE A 171 -6.41 -10.39 -14.45
C ILE A 171 -4.92 -10.26 -14.81
N GLY A 172 -4.61 -9.69 -15.98
CA GLY A 172 -3.22 -9.59 -16.45
C GLY A 172 -2.34 -8.74 -15.54
N ARG A 173 -2.84 -7.60 -15.07
CA ARG A 173 -2.14 -6.71 -14.13
C ARG A 173 -2.07 -7.36 -12.75
N HIS A 174 -3.18 -7.91 -12.28
CA HIS A 174 -3.27 -8.60 -10.99
C HIS A 174 -2.21 -9.71 -10.86
N LEU A 175 -2.03 -10.54 -11.89
CA LEU A 175 -1.02 -11.60 -11.90
C LEU A 175 0.42 -11.06 -11.77
N ARG A 176 0.73 -9.92 -12.41
CA ARG A 176 2.06 -9.30 -12.31
C ARG A 176 2.28 -8.68 -10.95
N LEU A 177 1.28 -7.95 -10.45
CA LEU A 177 1.30 -7.34 -9.13
C LEU A 177 1.40 -8.38 -8.01
N ARG A 178 0.65 -9.49 -8.09
CA ARG A 178 0.68 -10.55 -7.08
C ARG A 178 2.06 -11.13 -6.89
N ARG A 179 2.82 -11.31 -7.98
CA ARG A 179 4.22 -11.79 -7.91
C ARG A 179 5.11 -10.84 -7.12
N LEU A 180 4.99 -9.53 -7.39
CA LEU A 180 5.71 -8.49 -6.65
C LEU A 180 5.31 -8.50 -5.17
N HIS A 181 4.02 -8.42 -4.89
CA HIS A 181 3.48 -8.39 -3.54
C HIS A 181 3.89 -9.63 -2.72
N ASP A 182 3.78 -10.84 -3.29
CA ASP A 182 4.18 -12.09 -2.64
C ASP A 182 5.65 -12.11 -2.24
N ALA A 183 6.51 -11.81 -3.21
CA ALA A 183 7.96 -11.83 -3.01
C ALA A 183 8.36 -10.78 -1.97
N LEU A 184 7.77 -9.59 -2.02
CA LEU A 184 8.09 -8.49 -1.11
C LEU A 184 7.57 -8.73 0.30
N CYS A 185 6.31 -9.17 0.47
CA CYS A 185 5.77 -9.53 1.77
C CYS A 185 6.60 -10.63 2.44
N LEU A 186 7.05 -11.62 1.66
CA LEU A 186 7.96 -12.64 2.17
C LEU A 186 9.31 -12.04 2.53
N ALA A 187 9.90 -11.18 1.70
CA ALA A 187 11.16 -10.49 2.01
C ALA A 187 11.08 -9.74 3.35
N ILE A 188 10.00 -8.99 3.58
CA ILE A 188 9.73 -8.26 4.82
C ILE A 188 9.63 -9.24 5.99
N GLY A 189 8.79 -10.27 5.89
CA GLY A 189 8.61 -11.24 6.97
C GLY A 189 9.92 -11.98 7.32
N GLU A 190 10.74 -12.30 6.32
CA GLU A 190 12.05 -12.92 6.50
C GLU A 190 13.08 -11.96 7.11
N ALA A 191 13.06 -10.68 6.73
CA ALA A 191 13.92 -9.65 7.28
C ALA A 191 13.66 -9.47 8.78
N HIS A 192 12.38 -9.31 9.16
CA HIS A 192 11.95 -9.17 10.55
C HIS A 192 12.18 -10.43 11.40
N ALA A 193 12.34 -11.59 10.76
CA ALA A 193 12.72 -12.83 11.42
C ALA A 193 14.24 -13.05 11.51
N GLY A 194 15.06 -12.09 11.05
CA GLY A 194 16.52 -12.17 11.10
C GLY A 194 17.15 -13.06 10.02
N ARG A 195 16.39 -13.53 9.03
CA ARG A 195 16.93 -14.30 7.89
C ARG A 195 17.34 -13.36 6.76
N LEU A 196 18.33 -12.54 7.06
CA LEU A 196 18.72 -11.39 6.25
C LEU A 196 19.20 -11.77 4.84
N GLU A 197 19.95 -12.85 4.66
CA GLU A 197 20.39 -13.30 3.32
C GLU A 197 19.20 -13.66 2.42
N VAL A 198 18.20 -14.36 2.97
CA VAL A 198 16.97 -14.73 2.26
C VAL A 198 16.15 -13.48 1.94
N ALA A 199 15.99 -12.59 2.92
CA ALA A 199 15.29 -11.33 2.75
C ALA A 199 15.93 -10.46 1.66
N HIS A 200 17.26 -10.37 1.63
CA HIS A 200 18.00 -9.61 0.63
C HIS A 200 17.77 -10.17 -0.78
N ALA A 201 17.87 -11.49 -0.95
CA ALA A 201 17.62 -12.14 -2.23
C ALA A 201 16.18 -11.90 -2.74
N LEU A 202 15.19 -12.02 -1.85
CA LEU A 202 13.77 -11.77 -2.17
C LEU A 202 13.50 -10.29 -2.49
N ALA A 203 14.10 -9.37 -1.73
CA ALA A 203 13.96 -7.93 -1.97
C ALA A 203 14.55 -7.55 -3.34
N ARG A 204 15.73 -8.09 -3.69
CA ARG A 204 16.32 -7.90 -5.03
C ARG A 204 15.47 -8.46 -6.14
N GLU A 205 14.89 -9.64 -5.94
CA GLU A 205 13.96 -10.24 -6.88
C GLU A 205 12.72 -9.36 -7.08
N SER A 206 12.19 -8.80 -5.99
CA SER A 206 11.01 -7.94 -6.02
C SER A 206 11.23 -6.66 -6.84
N GLN A 207 12.45 -6.13 -6.92
CA GLN A 207 12.77 -4.93 -7.72
C GLN A 207 12.50 -5.09 -9.24
N ARG A 208 12.37 -6.32 -9.74
CA ARG A 208 12.12 -6.62 -11.16
C ARG A 208 10.74 -7.24 -11.44
N LEU A 209 9.89 -7.34 -10.43
CA LEU A 209 8.53 -7.87 -10.55
C LEU A 209 7.49 -6.74 -10.60
N GLY A 210 6.27 -7.07 -10.98
CA GLY A 210 5.17 -6.11 -11.12
C GLY A 210 5.28 -5.23 -12.37
N ASP A 211 4.49 -4.16 -12.40
CA ASP A 211 4.54 -3.15 -13.45
C ASP A 211 5.66 -2.13 -13.17
N GLU A 212 6.03 -1.37 -14.20
CA GLU A 212 6.89 -0.21 -14.02
C GLU A 212 6.17 0.86 -13.18
N GLY A 213 6.91 1.55 -12.30
CA GLY A 213 6.34 2.58 -11.42
C GLY A 213 5.69 2.06 -10.14
N GLU A 214 5.53 0.74 -9.94
CA GLU A 214 4.92 0.21 -8.72
C GLU A 214 5.69 0.64 -7.45
N PRO A 215 5.03 1.31 -6.48
CA PRO A 215 5.67 1.79 -5.25
C PRO A 215 6.37 0.69 -4.45
N MET A 216 5.86 -0.54 -4.50
CA MET A 216 6.46 -1.72 -3.88
C MET A 216 7.88 -2.03 -4.41
N ARG A 217 8.21 -1.65 -5.65
CA ARG A 217 9.58 -1.82 -6.18
C ARG A 217 10.57 -0.87 -5.49
N VAL A 218 10.11 0.32 -5.11
CA VAL A 218 10.91 1.29 -4.34
C VAL A 218 11.13 0.77 -2.92
N LEU A 219 10.09 0.26 -2.27
CA LEU A 219 10.22 -0.40 -0.97
C LEU A 219 11.20 -1.59 -1.02
N ALA A 220 11.12 -2.41 -2.06
CA ALA A 220 12.03 -3.54 -2.27
C ALA A 220 13.50 -3.11 -2.46
N ARG A 221 13.75 -1.98 -3.12
CA ARG A 221 15.10 -1.39 -3.24
C ARG A 221 15.65 -1.01 -1.88
N ASP A 222 14.90 -0.20 -1.14
CA ASP A 222 15.36 0.30 0.15
C ASP A 222 15.51 -0.82 1.18
N LEU A 223 14.57 -1.77 1.20
CA LEU A 223 14.69 -2.98 2.04
C LEU A 223 15.96 -3.76 1.71
N ALA A 224 16.32 -3.91 0.43
CA ALA A 224 17.53 -4.66 0.05
C ALA A 224 18.80 -4.01 0.60
N GLU A 225 18.92 -2.68 0.53
CA GLU A 225 20.08 -1.95 1.07
C GLU A 225 20.10 -1.93 2.60
N LEU A 226 18.94 -1.73 3.22
CA LEU A 226 18.78 -1.77 4.68
C LEU A 226 19.08 -3.15 5.27
N VAL A 227 18.73 -4.23 4.57
CA VAL A 227 19.08 -5.59 4.97
C VAL A 227 20.59 -5.83 4.86
N ARG A 228 21.28 -5.28 3.84
CA ARG A 228 22.76 -5.35 3.74
C ARG A 228 23.42 -4.66 4.93
N LEU A 229 22.93 -3.48 5.29
CA LEU A 229 23.36 -2.79 6.51
C LEU A 229 23.13 -3.67 7.75
N GLY A 230 21.96 -4.32 7.86
CA GLY A 230 21.66 -5.28 8.92
C GLY A 230 22.58 -6.50 8.97
N MET A 231 23.13 -6.93 7.83
CA MET A 231 24.16 -7.97 7.75
C MET A 231 25.56 -7.47 8.16
N GLY A 232 25.70 -6.18 8.48
CA GLY A 232 26.96 -5.56 8.88
C GLY A 232 27.81 -5.04 7.71
N GLU A 233 27.26 -5.01 6.50
CA GLU A 233 27.93 -4.36 5.37
C GLU A 233 28.01 -2.84 5.61
N LYS A 234 29.19 -2.28 5.40
CA LYS A 234 29.43 -0.84 5.53
C LYS A 234 29.56 -0.23 4.14
N HIS A 235 28.50 0.43 3.68
CA HIS A 235 28.51 1.23 2.46
C HIS A 235 27.50 2.35 2.57
N ASP A 236 27.77 3.44 1.86
CA ASP A 236 26.85 4.57 1.77
C ASP A 236 25.78 4.28 0.71
N PHE A 237 24.53 4.61 1.04
CA PHE A 237 23.41 4.53 0.11
C PHE A 237 22.29 5.48 0.52
N ASP A 238 21.62 6.01 -0.49
CA ASP A 238 20.43 6.83 -0.32
C ASP A 238 19.17 5.96 -0.39
N LEU A 239 18.22 6.26 0.49
CA LEU A 239 16.87 5.72 0.46
C LEU A 239 16.09 6.39 -0.68
N ALA A 240 15.45 5.58 -1.52
CA ALA A 240 14.62 6.06 -2.61
C ALA A 240 13.20 6.42 -2.15
N LEU A 241 12.70 5.78 -1.09
CA LEU A 241 11.35 5.97 -0.58
C LEU A 241 11.06 7.42 -0.17
N PRO A 242 11.92 8.15 0.58
CA PRO A 242 11.63 9.54 0.95
C PRO A 242 11.33 10.44 -0.25
N ALA A 243 12.13 10.33 -1.33
CA ALA A 243 11.89 11.07 -2.55
C ALA A 243 10.59 10.62 -3.25
N GLN A 244 10.35 9.31 -3.34
CA GLN A 244 9.14 8.75 -3.96
C GLN A 244 7.86 9.23 -3.27
N VAL A 245 7.84 9.29 -1.93
CA VAL A 245 6.69 9.72 -1.14
C VAL A 245 6.28 11.16 -1.47
N CYS A 246 7.24 12.02 -1.80
CA CYS A 246 6.99 13.41 -2.19
C CYS A 246 6.42 13.58 -3.61
N LEU A 247 6.54 12.58 -4.48
CA LEU A 247 6.06 12.68 -5.86
C LEU A 247 4.52 12.59 -5.95
N PRO A 248 3.88 13.24 -6.95
CA PRO A 248 2.46 13.02 -7.26
C PRO A 248 2.10 11.55 -7.48
N THR A 249 3.03 10.79 -8.07
CA THR A 249 2.93 9.34 -8.29
C THR A 249 3.44 8.50 -7.11
N GLY A 250 3.69 9.14 -5.96
CA GLY A 250 3.98 8.46 -4.70
C GLY A 250 2.76 7.72 -4.15
N PRO A 251 2.96 6.80 -3.18
CA PRO A 251 1.88 5.98 -2.64
C PRO A 251 0.81 6.79 -1.88
N SER A 252 -0.34 6.16 -1.65
CA SER A 252 -1.44 6.66 -0.82
C SER A 252 -1.00 6.86 0.64
N PRO A 253 -1.73 7.65 1.46
CA PRO A 253 -1.38 7.84 2.86
C PRO A 253 -1.21 6.52 3.63
N GLN A 254 -2.17 5.60 3.52
CA GLN A 254 -2.06 4.27 4.12
C GLN A 254 -0.86 3.48 3.56
N GLY A 255 -0.63 3.50 2.24
CA GLY A 255 0.51 2.80 1.64
C GLY A 255 1.86 3.34 2.13
N VAL A 256 1.99 4.67 2.29
CA VAL A 256 3.17 5.29 2.90
C VAL A 256 3.36 4.77 4.32
N TRP A 257 2.31 4.78 5.14
CA TRP A 257 2.39 4.30 6.52
C TRP A 257 2.88 2.85 6.59
N GLU A 258 2.30 1.94 5.81
CA GLU A 258 2.70 0.53 5.76
C GLU A 258 4.19 0.39 5.39
N PHE A 259 4.63 1.11 4.37
CA PHE A 259 6.02 1.04 3.89
C PHE A 259 7.00 1.54 4.95
N LEU A 260 6.72 2.68 5.59
CA LEU A 260 7.58 3.22 6.65
C LEU A 260 7.67 2.23 7.81
N LEU A 261 6.55 1.69 8.25
CA LEU A 261 6.49 0.74 9.35
C LEU A 261 7.29 -0.53 9.09
N PHE A 262 7.35 -1.01 7.85
CA PHE A 262 8.20 -2.15 7.50
C PHE A 262 9.70 -1.86 7.57
N LEU A 263 10.11 -0.63 7.23
CA LEU A 263 11.52 -0.24 7.17
C LEU A 263 12.08 0.26 8.51
N MET A 264 11.25 0.84 9.37
CA MET A 264 11.67 1.49 10.63
C MET A 264 12.69 0.69 11.48
N PRO A 265 12.54 -0.62 11.72
CA PRO A 265 13.52 -1.37 12.50
C PRO A 265 14.93 -1.36 11.90
N PHE A 266 15.05 -1.23 10.58
CA PHE A 266 16.33 -1.15 9.88
C PHE A 266 16.82 0.30 9.72
N LEU A 267 15.91 1.28 9.66
CA LEU A 267 16.28 2.69 9.71
C LEU A 267 17.01 3.03 11.01
N ALA A 268 16.68 2.34 12.11
CA ALA A 268 17.41 2.47 13.39
C ALA A 268 18.88 2.03 13.34
N LEU A 269 19.30 1.33 12.27
CA LEU A 269 20.70 0.96 12.05
C LEU A 269 21.48 2.06 11.30
N ARG A 270 20.79 3.05 10.74
CA ARG A 270 21.42 4.18 10.06
C ARG A 270 21.85 5.22 11.09
N ASP A 271 22.97 5.89 10.78
CA ASP A 271 23.50 7.01 11.57
C ASP A 271 23.05 8.34 10.94
N ASP A 272 21.74 8.49 10.73
CA ASP A 272 21.11 9.67 10.14
C ASP A 272 19.66 9.90 10.64
N GLU A 273 19.02 10.96 10.14
CA GLU A 273 17.68 11.39 10.56
C GLU A 273 16.53 10.56 9.94
N SER A 274 16.81 9.50 9.17
CA SER A 274 15.79 8.77 8.41
C SER A 274 14.74 8.12 9.31
N LEU A 275 15.15 7.60 10.47
CA LEU A 275 14.22 7.04 11.46
C LEU A 275 13.31 8.14 12.02
N GLY A 276 13.86 9.29 12.39
CA GLY A 276 13.10 10.41 12.93
C GLY A 276 12.10 10.98 11.91
N TRP A 277 12.52 11.10 10.65
CA TRP A 277 11.64 11.50 9.54
C TRP A 277 10.50 10.50 9.32
N ALA A 278 10.81 9.21 9.27
CA ALA A 278 9.81 8.16 9.09
C ALA A 278 8.79 8.13 10.25
N ALA A 279 9.26 8.28 11.49
CA ALA A 279 8.42 8.25 12.68
C ALA A 279 7.40 9.40 12.69
N ARG A 280 7.85 10.64 12.46
CA ARG A 280 6.96 11.81 12.42
C ARG A 280 5.93 11.72 11.30
N LEU A 281 6.35 11.27 10.11
CA LEU A 281 5.42 11.11 9.00
C LEU A 281 4.39 10.00 9.28
N ALA A 282 4.82 8.85 9.82
CA ALA A 282 3.92 7.76 10.18
C ALA A 282 2.92 8.16 11.28
N GLU A 283 3.36 8.92 12.30
CA GLU A 283 2.50 9.46 13.35
C GLU A 283 1.42 10.40 12.77
N ARG A 284 1.83 11.35 11.92
CA ARG A 284 0.89 12.25 11.23
C ARG A 284 -0.16 11.49 10.42
N ILE A 285 0.25 10.39 9.77
CA ILE A 285 -0.68 9.54 9.03
C ILE A 285 -1.62 8.80 9.97
N ALA A 286 -1.10 8.17 11.01
CA ALA A 286 -1.88 7.42 11.99
C ALA A 286 -2.99 8.29 12.60
N VAL A 287 -2.67 9.52 12.99
CA VAL A 287 -3.63 10.49 13.53
C VAL A 287 -4.72 10.81 12.52
N ARG A 288 -4.35 11.07 11.25
CA ARG A 288 -5.31 11.46 10.21
C ARG A 288 -6.18 10.30 9.74
N LEU A 289 -5.66 9.08 9.78
CA LEU A 289 -6.46 7.86 9.55
C LEU A 289 -7.29 7.48 10.79
N ALA A 290 -7.15 8.15 11.93
CA ALA A 290 -7.75 7.73 13.20
C ALA A 290 -7.46 6.24 13.50
N ALA A 291 -6.17 5.89 13.47
CA ALA A 291 -5.66 4.53 13.64
C ALA A 291 -4.97 4.38 15.02
N PRO A 292 -5.70 4.06 16.10
CA PRO A 292 -5.17 4.16 17.47
C PRO A 292 -3.99 3.23 17.73
N ARG A 293 -3.97 2.06 17.08
CA ARG A 293 -2.85 1.12 17.18
C ARG A 293 -1.58 1.64 16.51
N ALA A 294 -1.73 2.40 15.44
CA ALA A 294 -0.62 2.97 14.69
C ALA A 294 0.05 4.12 15.43
N GLU A 295 -0.71 4.92 16.19
CA GLU A 295 -0.19 6.03 17.01
C GLU A 295 0.73 5.58 18.15
N LEU A 296 0.68 4.30 18.53
CA LEU A 296 1.45 3.75 19.66
C LEU A 296 2.72 2.99 19.24
N GLN A 297 3.05 2.98 17.95
CA GLN A 297 4.09 2.13 17.34
C GLN A 297 5.25 2.92 16.77
#